data_AF-A0A554WB86-F1
#
_entry.id   AF-A0A554WB86-F1
#
_cell.length_a   1.000
_cell.length_b   1.000
_cell.length_c   1.000
_cell.angle_alpha   90.00
_cell.angle_beta   90.00
_cell.angle_gamma   90.00
#
_symmetry.space_group_name_H-M   'P 1'
#
loop_
_entity.id
_entity.type
_entity.pdbx_description
1 polymer ?
#
loop_
_entity_poly.entity_id
_entity_poly.type
_entity_poly.pdbx_seq_one_letter_code
_entity_poly.pdbx_strand_id
1 'polypeptide(L)' 'MTQIAKETGIGREALYKALRPGASPRFDTILRVCKALGVKLVAQPATSS' A
#
# COMPACT_ATOMS: atom_id res chain seq x y z
N MET A 1 -12.15 0.95 0.18
CA MET A 1 -11.38 1.36 -1.00
C MET A 1 -11.67 2.78 -1.49
N THR A 2 -12.90 3.31 -1.39
CA THR A 2 -13.21 4.69 -1.83
C THR A 2 -12.40 5.76 -1.09
N GLN A 3 -12.28 5.67 0.24
CA GLN A 3 -11.47 6.60 1.03
C GLN A 3 -9.98 6.52 0.70
N ILE A 4 -9.43 5.30 0.62
CA ILE A 4 -8.03 5.08 0.22
C ILE A 4 -7.77 5.65 -1.16
N ALA A 5 -8.68 5.45 -2.13
CA ALA A 5 -8.55 6.03 -3.47
C ALA A 5 -8.45 7.56 -3.44
N LYS A 6 -9.31 8.20 -2.62
CA LYS A 6 -9.31 9.65 -2.43
C LYS A 6 -8.02 10.14 -1.78
N GLU A 7 -7.55 9.49 -0.72
CA GLU A 7 -6.37 9.91 0.03
C GLU A 7 -5.05 9.61 -0.68
N THR A 8 -4.99 8.52 -1.45
CA THR A 8 -3.78 8.14 -2.21
C THR A 8 -3.69 8.79 -3.59
N GLY A 9 -4.80 9.34 -4.10
CA GLY A 9 -4.93 9.79 -5.49
C GLY A 9 -4.93 8.63 -6.52
N ILE A 10 -5.08 7.39 -6.06
CA ILE A 10 -5.08 6.19 -6.91
C ILE A 10 -6.52 5.77 -7.18
N GLY A 11 -6.87 5.57 -8.45
CA GLY A 11 -8.21 5.11 -8.81
C GLY A 11 -8.57 3.76 -8.17
N ARG A 12 -9.85 3.56 -7.85
CA ARG A 12 -10.35 2.31 -7.22
C ARG A 12 -9.95 1.05 -8.00
N GLU A 13 -10.08 1.06 -9.32
CA GLU A 13 -9.66 -0.03 -10.20
C GLU A 13 -8.15 -0.30 -10.17
N ALA A 14 -7.35 0.78 -10.10
CA ALA A 14 -5.90 0.65 -10.00
C ALA A 14 -5.48 0.06 -8.65
N LEU A 15 -6.16 0.44 -7.56
CA LEU A 15 -5.96 -0.18 -6.24
C LEU A 15 -6.31 -1.68 -6.26
N TYR A 16 -7.42 -2.08 -6.88
CA TYR A 16 -7.75 -3.51 -7.00
C TYR A 16 -6.70 -4.28 -7.80
N LYS A 17 -6.20 -3.73 -8.91
CA LYS A 17 -5.12 -4.35 -9.70
C LYS A 17 -3.80 -4.42 -8.93
N ALA A 18 -3.50 -3.41 -8.10
CA ALA A 18 -2.26 -3.33 -7.35
C ALA A 18 -2.24 -4.20 -6.08
N LEU A 19 -3.41 -4.47 -5.47
CA LEU A 19 -3.51 -5.18 -4.18
C LEU A 19 -4.10 -6.60 -4.30
N ARG A 20 -4.41 -7.08 -5.52
CA ARG A 20 -4.85 -8.47 -5.72
C ARG A 20 -3.72 -9.48 -5.43
N PRO A 21 -4.05 -10.74 -5.08
CA PRO A 21 -3.06 -11.81 -4.98
C PRO A 21 -2.21 -11.92 -6.24
N GLY A 22 -0.89 -12.09 -6.09
CA GLY A 22 0.06 -12.19 -7.19
C GLY A 22 0.36 -10.87 -7.93
N ALA A 23 -0.17 -9.74 -7.47
CA ALA A 23 0.25 -8.43 -7.99
C ALA A 23 1.66 -8.07 -7.52
N SER A 24 2.36 -7.29 -8.34
CA SER A 24 3.65 -6.69 -8.00
C SER A 24 3.52 -5.16 -7.96
N PRO A 25 2.86 -4.57 -6.95
CA PRO A 25 2.71 -3.13 -6.82
C PRO A 25 4.08 -2.45 -6.65
N ARG A 26 4.22 -1.24 -7.18
CA ARG A 26 5.41 -0.43 -6.92
C ARG A 26 5.47 -0.06 -5.44
N PHE A 27 6.68 0.08 -4.91
CA PHE A 27 6.87 0.43 -3.50
C PHE A 27 6.17 1.74 -3.10
N ASP A 28 6.18 2.76 -3.96
CA ASP A 28 5.42 4.02 -3.78
C ASP A 28 3.91 3.78 -3.58
N THR A 29 3.32 2.84 -4.32
CA THR A 29 1.90 2.48 -4.16
C THR A 29 1.65 1.93 -2.76
N ILE A 30 2.52 1.04 -2.27
CA ILE A 30 2.41 0.49 -0.92
C ILE A 30 2.54 1.59 0.13
N LEU A 31 3.52 2.48 0.01
CA LEU A 31 3.72 3.57 0.95
C LEU A 31 2.51 4.52 1.03
N ARG A 32 1.92 4.89 -0.11
CA ARG A 32 0.71 5.73 -0.14
C ARG A 32 -0.47 5.04 0.52
N VAL A 33 -0.67 3.75 0.23
CA VAL A 33 -1.75 2.96 0.84
C VAL A 33 -1.54 2.85 2.35
N CYS A 34 -0.32 2.57 2.82
CA CYS A 34 0.00 2.57 4.24
C CYS A 34 -0.33 3.91 4.90
N LYS A 35 0.07 5.02 4.28
CA LYS A 35 -0.24 6.38 4.76
C LYS A 35 -1.75 6.63 4.86
N ALA A 36 -2.52 6.27 3.83
CA ALA A 36 -3.98 6.43 3.82
C ALA A 36 -4.70 5.50 4.81
N LEU A 37 -4.06 4.41 5.23
CA LEU A 37 -4.55 3.54 6.29
C LEU A 37 -4.13 4.00 7.69
N GLY A 38 -3.33 5.07 7.80
CA GLY A 38 -2.78 5.53 9.07
C GLY A 38 -1.70 4.59 9.65
N VAL A 39 -1.11 3.71 8.84
CA VAL A 39 -0.07 2.77 9.27
C VAL A 39 1.31 3.19 8.77
N LYS A 40 2.34 2.86 9.56
CA LYS A 40 3.74 3.13 9.21
C LYS A 40 4.44 1.82 8.86
N LEU A 41 5.07 1.79 7.69
CA LEU A 41 5.93 0.67 7.30
C LEU A 41 7.29 0.86 7.97
N VAL A 42 7.72 -0.12 8.77
CA VAL A 42 8.98 -0.08 9.53
C VAL A 42 9.80 -1.30 9.13
N ALA A 43 11.04 -1.06 8.70
CA ALA A 43 12.00 -2.12 8.51
C ALA A 43 12.52 -2.58 9.87
N GLN A 44 12.46 -3.88 10.12
CA GLN A 44 13.05 -4.51 11.29
C GLN A 44 14.15 -5.48 10.83
N PRO A 45 15.19 -5.70 11.64
CA PRO A 45 16.16 -6.75 11.36
C PRO A 45 15.45 -8.08 11.13
N ALA A 46 15.80 -8.81 10.06
CA ALA A 46 15.20 -10.11 9.76
C ALA A 46 15.55 -11.18 10.81
N THR A 47 16.63 -10.94 11.55
CA THR A 47 17.12 -11.80 12.63
C THR A 47 17.64 -10.88 13.71
N SER A 48 16.90 -10.78 14.81
CA SER A 48 17.40 -10.23 16.07
C SER A 48 17.61 -11.41 17.02
N SER A 49 18.78 -12.03 16.94
CA SER A 49 19.40 -12.86 17.97
C SER A 49 20.88 -12.97 17.64
#